data_AF-A0A970ARQ1-F1
#
_entry.id   AF-A0A970ARQ1-F1
#
_cell.length_a   1.000
_cell.length_b   1.000
_cell.length_c   1.000
_cell.angle_alpha   90.00
_cell.angle_beta   90.00
_cell.angle_gamma   90.00
#
_symmetry.space_group_name_H-M   'P 1'
#
loop_
_entity.id
_entity.type
_entity.pdbx_description
1 polymer ?
#
loop_
_entity_poly.entity_id
_entity_poly.type
_entity_poly.pdbx_seq_one_letter_code
_entity_poly.pdbx_strand_id
1 'polypeptide(L)'
;MTKEKRLEIGLFVMRLSIGIFFLALILQNFLTTQPSYLLVFFAAVLLIVFLSGLDKKFSYAGLIGIQLASAVSMYNVILDPLQLNYILFWTHIPVIGALIGLFLLREHDQFFGF
;
A
#
# COMPACT_ATOMS: atom_id res chain seq x y z
N MET A 1 -27.87 -9.21 1.01
CA MET A 1 -26.56 -8.74 1.54
C MET A 1 -26.80 -7.45 2.32
N THR A 2 -26.48 -7.43 3.62
CA THR A 2 -26.62 -6.21 4.45
C THR A 2 -25.61 -5.15 4.02
N LYS A 3 -25.88 -3.87 4.31
CA LYS A 3 -24.98 -2.76 3.94
C LYS A 3 -23.59 -2.92 4.57
N GLU A 4 -23.53 -3.45 5.78
CA GLU A 4 -22.29 -3.73 6.52
C GLU A 4 -21.42 -4.78 5.80
N LYS A 5 -22.00 -5.91 5.41
CA LYS A 5 -21.26 -6.94 4.65
C LYS A 5 -20.70 -6.42 3.32
N ARG A 6 -21.38 -5.48 2.66
CA ARG A 6 -20.86 -4.82 1.44
C ARG A 6 -19.61 -4.00 1.74
N LEU A 7 -19.60 -3.28 2.86
CA LEU A 7 -18.47 -2.47 3.28
C LEU A 7 -17.26 -3.35 3.63
N GLU A 8 -17.46 -4.38 4.43
CA GLU A 8 -16.42 -5.35 4.81
C GLU A 8 -15.75 -5.99 3.58
N ILE A 9 -16.55 -6.46 2.62
CA ILE A 9 -16.04 -7.02 1.37
C ILE A 9 -15.27 -5.98 0.56
N GLY A 10 -15.75 -4.73 0.50
CA GLY A 10 -15.06 -3.64 -0.17
C GLY A 10 -13.69 -3.34 0.45
N LEU A 11 -13.60 -3.29 1.78
CA LEU A 11 -12.35 -3.09 2.51
C LEU A 11 -11.39 -4.26 2.27
N PHE A 12 -11.88 -5.49 2.33
CA PHE A 12 -11.08 -6.67 2.05
C PHE A 12 -10.52 -6.66 0.62
N VAL A 13 -11.35 -6.34 -0.36
CA VAL A 13 -10.93 -6.22 -1.77
C VAL A 13 -9.87 -5.13 -1.91
N MET A 14 -10.05 -3.95 -1.30
CA MET A 14 -9.04 -2.89 -1.32
C MET A 14 -7.72 -3.36 -0.69
N ARG A 15 -7.76 -4.03 0.46
CA ARG A 15 -6.57 -4.56 1.13
C ARG A 15 -5.85 -5.58 0.24
N LEU A 16 -6.59 -6.49 -0.37
CA LEU A 16 -6.03 -7.49 -1.28
C LEU A 16 -5.39 -6.86 -2.52
N SER A 17 -6.09 -5.91 -3.16
CA SER A 17 -5.57 -5.20 -4.34
C SER A 17 -4.28 -4.43 -4.03
N ILE A 18 -4.25 -3.71 -2.90
CA ILE A 18 -3.05 -3.00 -2.45
C ILE A 18 -1.93 -4.01 -2.13
N GLY A 19 -2.26 -5.13 -1.50
CA GLY A 19 -1.28 -6.18 -1.20
C GLY A 19 -0.65 -6.77 -2.46
N ILE A 20 -1.43 -7.01 -3.51
CA ILE A 20 -0.93 -7.46 -4.81
C ILE A 20 -0.01 -6.41 -5.44
N PHE A 21 -0.40 -5.13 -5.38
CA PHE A 21 0.44 -4.04 -5.87
C PHE A 21 1.80 -3.98 -5.15
N PHE A 22 1.80 -4.06 -3.81
CA PHE A 22 3.05 -4.11 -3.04
C PHE A 22 3.86 -5.36 -3.31
N LEU A 23 3.21 -6.51 -3.52
CA LEU A 23 3.90 -7.74 -3.90
C LEU A 23 4.67 -7.55 -5.22
N ALA A 24 4.03 -6.94 -6.23
CA ALA A 24 4.67 -6.62 -7.50
C ALA A 24 5.86 -5.66 -7.31
N LEU A 25 5.73 -4.64 -6.45
CA LEU A 25 6.84 -3.74 -6.13
C LEU A 25 8.01 -4.46 -5.44
N ILE A 26 7.74 -5.34 -4.48
CA ILE A 26 8.77 -6.13 -3.79
C ILE A 26 9.51 -7.02 -4.79
N LEU A 27 8.76 -7.70 -5.67
CA LEU A 27 9.34 -8.54 -6.72
C LEU A 27 10.18 -7.73 -7.69
N GLN A 28 9.71 -6.55 -8.12
CA GLN A 28 10.50 -5.63 -8.94
C GLN A 28 11.81 -5.26 -8.26
N ASN A 29 11.77 -4.84 -6.99
CA ASN A 29 12.96 -4.45 -6.22
C ASN A 29 13.94 -5.63 -6.06
N PHE A 30 13.43 -6.84 -5.85
CA PHE A 30 14.24 -8.05 -5.75
C PHE A 30 14.97 -8.39 -7.06
N LEU A 31 14.36 -8.10 -8.21
CA LEU A 31 14.92 -8.37 -9.54
C LEU A 31 15.82 -7.23 -10.07
N THR A 32 16.02 -6.15 -9.32
CA THR A 32 16.92 -5.05 -9.72
C THR A 32 18.39 -5.49 -9.72
N THR A 33 19.25 -4.75 -10.42
CA THR A 33 20.70 -5.05 -10.51
C THR A 33 21.46 -4.84 -9.19
N GLN A 34 20.90 -4.07 -8.25
CA GLN A 34 21.47 -3.82 -6.93
C GLN A 34 20.38 -3.93 -5.84
N PRO A 35 19.91 -5.14 -5.53
CA PRO A 35 18.82 -5.31 -4.58
C PRO A 35 19.30 -5.00 -3.16
N SER A 36 18.54 -4.18 -2.44
CA SER A 36 18.69 -4.04 -0.99
C SER A 36 17.91 -5.14 -0.28
N TYR A 37 18.58 -6.26 0.02
CA TYR A 37 17.93 -7.42 0.65
C TYR A 37 17.28 -7.08 1.99
N LEU A 38 17.86 -6.15 2.76
CA LEU A 38 17.27 -5.67 4.01
C LEU A 38 15.94 -4.96 3.75
N LEU A 39 15.90 -4.04 2.78
CA LEU A 39 14.69 -3.30 2.42
C LEU A 39 13.58 -4.26 1.94
N VAL A 40 13.93 -5.20 1.06
CA VAL A 40 13.00 -6.21 0.54
C VAL A 40 12.45 -7.08 1.66
N PHE A 41 13.30 -7.51 2.59
CA PHE A 41 12.89 -8.31 3.75
C PHE A 41 11.89 -7.56 4.64
N PHE A 42 12.20 -6.32 5.04
CA PHE A 42 11.29 -5.52 5.85
C PHE A 42 9.97 -5.21 5.13
N ALA A 43 10.03 -4.94 3.83
CA ALA A 43 8.83 -4.71 3.01
C ALA A 43 7.97 -5.97 2.91
N ALA A 44 8.57 -7.15 2.76
CA ALA A 44 7.85 -8.43 2.73
C ALA A 44 7.20 -8.74 4.08
N VAL A 45 7.90 -8.54 5.20
CA VAL A 45 7.34 -8.71 6.54
C VAL A 45 6.16 -7.77 6.75
N LEU A 46 6.32 -6.48 6.39
CA LEU A 46 5.25 -5.49 6.51
C LEU A 46 4.04 -5.85 5.64
N LEU A 47 4.25 -6.37 4.43
CA LEU A 47 3.19 -6.84 3.54
C LEU A 47 2.41 -8.02 4.15
N ILE A 48 3.11 -8.98 4.76
CA ILE A 48 2.47 -10.12 5.43
C ILE A 48 1.63 -9.65 6.61
N VAL A 49 2.16 -8.75 7.45
CA VAL A 49 1.41 -8.15 8.57
C VAL A 49 0.19 -7.38 8.06
N PHE A 50 0.33 -6.61 6.98
CA PHE A 50 -0.77 -5.90 6.35
C PHE A 50 -1.87 -6.85 5.82
N LEU A 51 -1.49 -7.88 5.07
CA LEU A 51 -2.45 -8.81 4.45
C LEU A 51 -3.19 -9.68 5.48
N SER A 52 -2.49 -10.08 6.53
CA SER A 52 -3.08 -10.84 7.65
C SER A 52 -4.04 -10.00 8.49
N GLY A 53 -4.05 -8.67 8.34
CA GLY A 53 -4.88 -7.80 9.17
C GLY A 53 -4.41 -7.70 10.62
N LEU A 54 -3.16 -8.11 10.91
CA LEU A 54 -2.54 -7.96 12.21
C LEU A 54 -2.19 -6.48 12.45
N ASP A 55 -2.48 -6.00 13.66
CA ASP A 55 -2.18 -4.65 14.11
C ASP A 55 -2.51 -3.56 13.06
N LYS A 56 -3.75 -3.60 12.54
CA LYS A 56 -4.27 -2.73 11.45
C LYS A 56 -3.87 -1.25 11.61
N LYS A 57 -3.81 -0.74 12.85
CA LYS A 57 -3.34 0.62 13.13
C LYS A 57 -1.90 0.84 12.66
N PHE A 58 -0.98 -0.04 13.03
CA PHE A 58 0.45 0.09 12.73
C PHE A 58 0.76 -0.32 11.29
N SER A 59 0.18 -1.41 10.80
CA SER A 59 0.42 -1.85 9.42
C SER A 59 -0.11 -0.85 8.39
N TYR A 60 -1.28 -0.25 8.62
CA TYR A 60 -1.87 0.68 7.66
C TYR A 60 -1.17 2.04 7.76
N ALA A 61 -0.90 2.54 8.97
CA ALA A 61 -0.13 3.76 9.16
C ALA A 61 1.31 3.65 8.62
N GLY A 62 1.96 2.49 8.80
CA GLY A 62 3.29 2.22 8.28
C GLY A 62 3.34 2.31 6.75
N LEU A 63 2.39 1.66 6.07
CA LEU A 63 2.30 1.74 4.60
C LEU A 63 1.96 3.15 4.11
N ILE A 64 1.06 3.88 4.80
CA ILE A 64 0.79 5.29 4.51
C ILE A 64 2.07 6.11 4.62
N GLY A 65 2.83 5.95 5.71
CA GLY A 65 4.07 6.67 5.96
C GLY A 65 5.11 6.41 4.89
N ILE A 66 5.32 5.15 4.50
CA ILE A 66 6.25 4.77 3.42
C ILE A 66 5.80 5.38 2.09
N GLN A 67 4.51 5.27 1.73
CA GLN A 67 4.02 5.80 0.47
C GLN A 67 4.05 7.33 0.41
N LEU A 68 3.74 8.02 1.51
CA LEU A 68 3.88 9.47 1.63
C LEU A 68 5.34 9.90 1.55
N ALA A 69 6.25 9.24 2.26
CA ALA A 69 7.67 9.54 2.19
C ALA A 69 8.21 9.38 0.76
N SER A 70 7.82 8.30 0.08
CA SER A 70 8.14 8.10 -1.34
C SER A 70 7.56 9.22 -2.21
N ALA A 71 6.26 9.53 -2.08
CA ALA A 71 5.63 10.61 -2.84
C ALA A 71 6.29 11.97 -2.61
N VAL A 72 6.63 12.31 -1.36
CA VAL A 72 7.32 13.56 -1.00
C VAL A 72 8.74 13.56 -1.54
N SER A 73 9.47 12.46 -1.47
CA SER A 73 10.83 12.37 -2.04
C SER A 73 10.86 12.61 -3.56
N MET A 74 9.71 12.41 -4.22
CA MET A 74 9.52 12.54 -5.66
C MET A 74 8.81 13.84 -6.07
N TYR A 75 8.69 14.83 -5.18
CA TYR A 75 7.93 16.05 -5.45
C TYR A 75 8.39 16.78 -6.72
N ASN A 76 9.69 16.82 -6.99
CA ASN A 76 10.27 17.43 -8.19
C ASN A 76 9.87 16.71 -9.49
N VAL A 77 9.64 15.39 -9.42
CA VAL A 77 9.25 14.57 -10.57
C VAL A 77 7.75 14.65 -10.82
N ILE A 78 6.95 14.76 -9.75
CA ILE A 78 5.49 14.89 -9.83
C ILE A 78 5.08 16.25 -10.44
N LEU A 79 5.82 17.32 -10.12
CA LEU A 79 5.52 18.69 -10.55
C LEU A 79 6.16 19.08 -11.89
N ASP A 80 6.98 18.22 -12.48
CA ASP A 80 7.59 18.46 -13.79
C ASP A 80 6.76 17.79 -14.91
N PRO A 81 5.93 18.55 -15.65
CA PRO A 81 5.05 18.00 -16.67
C PRO A 81 5.78 17.47 -17.91
N LEU A 82 7.11 17.68 -18.03
CA LEU A 82 7.89 17.31 -19.21
C LEU A 82 8.57 15.93 -19.10
N GLN A 83 8.48 15.25 -17.96
CA GLN A 83 9.08 13.92 -17.79
C GLN A 83 8.17 12.79 -18.30
N LEU A 84 8.68 12.01 -19.27
CA LEU A 84 7.99 10.89 -19.92
C LEU A 84 7.55 9.75 -18.97
N ASN A 85 8.08 9.67 -17.75
CA ASN A 85 7.75 8.63 -16.74
C ASN A 85 6.64 9.05 -15.75
N TYR A 86 5.88 10.10 -16.04
CA TYR A 86 4.86 10.67 -15.14
C TYR A 86 3.83 9.66 -14.60
N ILE A 87 3.37 8.71 -15.41
CA ILE A 87 2.21 7.86 -15.07
C ILE A 87 2.45 7.01 -13.81
N LEU A 88 3.64 6.42 -13.69
CA LEU A 88 3.98 5.54 -12.56
C LEU A 88 4.10 6.30 -11.24
N PHE A 89 4.55 7.56 -11.26
CA PHE A 89 4.66 8.36 -10.02
C PHE A 89 3.31 8.87 -9.53
N TRP A 90 2.38 9.11 -10.44
CA TRP A 90 1.00 9.44 -10.07
C TRP A 90 0.25 8.26 -9.41
N THR A 91 0.78 7.02 -9.48
CA THR A 91 0.17 5.86 -8.81
C THR A 91 0.22 5.95 -7.28
N HIS A 92 1.13 6.72 -6.70
CA HIS A 92 1.21 6.91 -5.26
C HIS A 92 -0.06 7.56 -4.69
N ILE A 93 -0.69 8.48 -5.42
CA ILE A 93 -1.89 9.22 -4.98
C ILE A 93 -3.09 8.30 -4.73
N PRO A 94 -3.57 7.47 -5.70
CA PRO A 94 -4.68 6.57 -5.45
C PRO A 94 -4.34 5.49 -4.42
N VAL A 95 -3.09 5.04 -4.33
CA VAL A 95 -2.65 4.07 -3.30
C VAL A 95 -2.73 4.69 -1.90
N ILE A 96 -2.24 5.93 -1.72
CA ILE A 96 -2.35 6.66 -0.46
C ILE A 96 -3.83 6.87 -0.10
N GLY A 97 -4.67 7.26 -1.06
CA GLY A 97 -6.11 7.42 -0.84
C GLY A 97 -6.78 6.14 -0.36
N ALA A 98 -6.46 5.00 -0.99
CA ALA A 98 -7.00 3.70 -0.58
C ALA A 98 -6.49 3.26 0.80
N LEU A 99 -5.21 3.49 1.10
CA LEU A 99 -4.62 3.21 2.42
C LEU A 99 -5.22 4.09 3.52
N ILE A 100 -5.48 5.38 3.26
CA ILE A 100 -6.19 6.27 4.19
C ILE A 100 -7.61 5.76 4.41
N GLY A 101 -8.31 5.36 3.36
CA GLY A 101 -9.64 4.74 3.46
C GLY A 101 -9.62 3.51 4.37
N LEU A 102 -8.67 2.59 4.17
CA LEU A 102 -8.47 1.43 5.04
C LEU A 102 -8.13 1.83 6.48
N PHE A 103 -7.29 2.84 6.69
CA PHE A 103 -6.90 3.29 8.03
C PHE A 103 -8.06 3.90 8.83
N LEU A 104 -8.88 4.71 8.17
CA LEU A 104 -10.06 5.32 8.76
C LEU A 104 -11.15 4.27 9.04
N LEU A 105 -11.34 3.32 8.13
CA LEU A 105 -12.38 2.29 8.23
C LEU A 105 -11.86 0.96 8.80
N ARG A 106 -10.67 0.94 9.40
CA ARG A 106 -9.98 -0.28 9.89
C ARG A 106 -10.81 -1.14 10.84
N GLU A 107 -11.75 -0.53 11.56
CA GLU A 107 -12.61 -1.20 12.55
C GLU A 107 -13.69 -2.06 11.88
N HIS A 108 -14.04 -1.71 10.63
CA HIS A 108 -14.99 -2.44 9.78
C HIS A 108 -14.29 -3.45 8.88
N ASP A 109 -12.96 -3.52 8.88
CA ASP A 109 -12.21 -4.48 8.09
C ASP A 109 -12.06 -5.80 8.86
N GLN A 110 -13.12 -6.61 8.88
CA GLN A 110 -13.23 -7.80 9.73
C GLN A 110 -12.87 -9.12 9.04
N PHE A 111 -12.77 -9.16 7.71
CA PHE A 111 -12.33 -10.38 7.01
C PHE A 111 -10.85 -10.66 7.32
N PHE A 112 -10.56 -11.82 7.93
CA PHE A 112 -9.24 -12.29 8.41
C PHE A 112 -8.62 -11.60 9.64
N GLY A 113 -9.25 -10.57 10.20
CA GLY A 113 -8.82 -10.05 11.50
C GLY A 113 -9.36 -10.93 12.62
N PHE A 114 -8.48 -11.54 13.41
CA PHE A 114 -8.85 -12.05 14.74
C PHE A 114 -9.26 -10.89 15.67
#